data_AF-A0A661Q2C1-F1
#
_entry.id   AF-A0A661Q2C1-F1
#
_cell.length_a   1.000
_cell.length_b   1.000
_cell.length_c   1.000
_cell.angle_alpha   90.00
_cell.angle_beta   90.00
_cell.angle_gamma   90.00
#
_symmetry.space_group_name_H-M   'P 1'
#
loop_
_entity.id
_entity.type
_entity.pdbx_description
1 polymer ?
#
loop_
_entity_poly.entity_id
_entity_poly.type
_entity_poly.pdbx_seq_one_letter_code
_entity_poly.pdbx_strand_id
1 'polypeptide(L)'
;MRKKLFVLMASVTIFTLTATSLMAQGKSSPFLITGKIPHLTKLLMQQWDDPGLNLSDLQKPKLLEIRKETLTRVRDLAPEIGSLEKQVADGIFSGQTAEDLSSIVTTIAKLKAEETMIQLRCIDATQKVLDQRQLDVLLD
;
A
#
# COMPACT_ATOMS: atom_id res chain seq x y z
N MET A 1 -65.33 25.32 -21.83
CA MET A 1 -64.75 23.97 -21.67
C MET A 1 -63.37 23.93 -22.32
N ARG A 2 -62.33 23.76 -21.50
CA ARG A 2 -60.92 23.72 -21.88
C ARG A 2 -60.56 22.31 -22.33
N LYS A 3 -59.89 22.14 -23.47
CA LYS A 3 -58.98 21.00 -23.70
C LYS A 3 -57.72 21.54 -24.37
N LYS A 4 -56.76 21.94 -23.53
CA LYS A 4 -55.41 22.35 -23.94
C LYS A 4 -54.66 21.09 -24.35
N LEU A 5 -54.14 21.10 -25.58
CA LEU A 5 -53.21 20.11 -26.11
C LEU A 5 -51.87 20.28 -25.36
N PHE A 6 -51.67 19.49 -24.32
CA PHE A 6 -50.37 19.30 -23.67
C PHE A 6 -49.63 18.22 -24.46
N VAL A 7 -48.74 18.63 -25.37
CA VAL A 7 -47.74 17.73 -25.97
C VAL A 7 -46.38 18.21 -25.51
N LEU A 8 -45.92 17.54 -24.44
CA LEU A 8 -44.56 17.04 -24.25
C LEU A 8 -43.39 18.00 -24.56
N MET A 9 -43.24 19.05 -23.76
CA MET A 9 -41.92 19.61 -23.44
C MET A 9 -41.30 18.77 -22.31
N ALA A 10 -40.57 17.70 -22.65
CA ALA A 10 -39.71 16.99 -21.69
C ALA A 10 -38.80 15.99 -22.42
N SER A 11 -37.64 16.42 -22.91
CA SER A 11 -36.47 15.54 -23.16
C SER A 11 -35.23 16.37 -23.49
N VAL A 12 -34.72 17.12 -22.52
CA VAL A 12 -33.28 17.46 -22.45
C VAL A 12 -32.83 17.10 -21.04
N THR A 13 -32.84 15.80 -20.75
CA THR A 13 -32.25 15.23 -19.55
C THR A 13 -30.73 15.20 -19.71
N ILE A 14 -30.07 16.21 -19.12
CA ILE A 14 -28.89 16.08 -18.26
C ILE A 14 -27.81 15.13 -18.79
N PHE A 15 -26.84 15.67 -19.54
CA PHE A 15 -25.54 15.05 -19.76
C PHE A 15 -24.48 15.72 -18.87
N THR A 16 -24.72 15.81 -17.57
CA THR A 16 -23.65 16.07 -16.60
C THR A 16 -23.14 14.71 -16.13
N LEU A 17 -22.29 14.09 -16.94
CA LEU A 17 -21.41 13.02 -16.45
C LEU A 17 -20.51 13.67 -15.40
N THR A 18 -20.88 13.49 -14.14
CA THR A 18 -20.04 13.80 -13.00
C THR A 18 -18.76 12.99 -13.12
N ALA A 19 -17.68 13.63 -13.52
CA ALA A 19 -16.31 13.08 -13.53
C ALA A 19 -15.76 12.87 -12.11
N THR A 20 -16.60 12.48 -11.15
CA THR A 20 -16.24 12.30 -9.74
C THR A 20 -16.25 10.81 -9.40
N SER A 21 -15.31 10.05 -9.96
CA SER A 21 -14.96 8.73 -9.42
C SER A 21 -13.53 8.25 -9.72
N LEU A 22 -12.66 9.06 -10.32
CA LEU A 22 -11.30 8.60 -10.68
C LEU A 22 -10.26 8.60 -9.55
N MET A 23 -10.63 9.02 -8.33
CA MET A 23 -9.71 9.05 -7.17
C MET A 23 -10.22 8.15 -6.05
N ALA A 24 -10.53 6.89 -6.36
CA ALA A 24 -10.69 5.87 -5.33
C ALA A 24 -9.29 5.51 -4.80
N GLN A 25 -8.77 6.32 -3.87
CA GLN A 25 -7.53 6.05 -3.17
C GLN A 25 -7.77 4.93 -2.16
N GLY A 26 -7.74 3.68 -2.66
CA GLY A 26 -7.69 2.50 -1.80
C GLY A 26 -6.47 2.61 -0.88
N LYS A 27 -6.59 2.06 0.33
CA LYS A 27 -5.51 2.03 1.33
C LYS A 27 -4.29 1.32 0.70
N SER A 28 -3.37 2.10 0.14
CA SER A 28 -2.28 1.56 -0.67
C SER A 28 -1.21 0.99 0.24
N SER A 29 -0.91 -0.30 0.04
CA SER A 29 0.31 -0.88 0.57
C SER A 29 1.48 -0.40 -0.32
N PRO A 30 2.64 -0.06 0.26
CA PRO A 30 3.81 0.30 -0.55
C PRO A 30 4.28 -0.89 -1.43
N PHE A 31 4.02 -2.11 -0.98
CA PHE A 31 4.55 -3.31 -1.60
C PHE A 31 3.90 -3.66 -2.94
N LEU A 32 4.66 -4.34 -3.78
CA LEU A 32 4.16 -4.98 -5.00
C LEU A 32 3.11 -6.05 -4.68
N ILE A 33 3.34 -6.85 -3.63
CA ILE A 33 2.40 -7.88 -3.17
C ILE A 33 1.54 -7.30 -2.03
N THR A 34 0.34 -6.83 -2.37
CA THR A 34 -0.54 -6.15 -1.42
C THR A 34 -1.46 -7.12 -0.69
N GLY A 35 -1.66 -6.91 0.62
CA GLY A 35 -2.69 -7.61 1.42
C GLY A 35 -2.47 -9.13 1.64
N LYS A 36 -1.38 -9.71 1.14
CA LYS A 36 -1.06 -11.14 1.30
C LYS A 36 0.16 -11.42 2.17
N ILE A 37 0.97 -10.39 2.45
CA ILE A 37 2.18 -10.53 3.27
C ILE A 37 1.87 -10.05 4.70
N PRO A 38 2.13 -10.86 5.73
CA PRO A 38 1.90 -10.45 7.11
C PRO A 38 2.88 -9.35 7.54
N HIS A 39 2.41 -8.44 8.38
CA HIS A 39 3.24 -7.41 9.01
C HIS A 39 3.67 -7.87 10.41
N LEU A 40 4.57 -8.87 10.51
CA LEU A 40 4.92 -9.48 11.80
C LEU A 40 5.39 -8.46 12.85
N THR A 41 6.29 -7.55 12.48
CA THR A 41 6.75 -6.50 13.42
C THR A 41 5.66 -5.50 13.79
N LYS A 42 4.54 -5.42 13.05
CA LYS A 42 3.37 -4.63 13.46
C LYS A 42 2.52 -5.42 14.47
N LEU A 43 2.21 -6.68 14.16
CA LEU A 43 1.48 -7.58 15.08
C LEU A 43 2.22 -7.67 16.43
N LEU A 44 3.53 -7.81 16.37
CA LEU A 44 4.41 -7.89 17.53
C LEU A 44 4.30 -6.66 18.43
N MET A 45 4.22 -5.45 17.85
CA MET A 45 4.04 -4.23 18.64
C MET A 45 2.64 -4.15 19.27
N GLN A 46 1.63 -4.72 18.63
CA GLN A 46 0.27 -4.75 19.17
C GLN A 46 0.15 -5.71 20.35
N GLN A 47 1.00 -6.74 20.40
CA GLN A 47 1.05 -7.78 21.44
C GLN A 47 2.32 -7.68 22.30
N TRP A 48 2.98 -6.51 22.33
CA TRP A 48 4.34 -6.38 22.89
C TRP A 48 4.45 -6.81 24.36
N ASP A 49 3.40 -6.51 25.13
CA ASP A 49 3.29 -6.80 26.55
C ASP A 49 2.40 -8.03 26.84
N ASP A 50 2.11 -8.85 25.81
CA ASP A 50 1.34 -10.08 25.98
C ASP A 50 2.14 -11.11 26.82
N PRO A 51 1.61 -11.56 27.97
CA PRO A 51 2.30 -12.53 28.83
C PRO A 51 2.56 -13.88 28.14
N GLY A 52 1.71 -14.28 27.19
CA GLY A 52 1.87 -15.48 26.37
C GLY A 52 3.05 -15.37 25.41
N LEU A 53 3.32 -14.18 24.87
CA LEU A 53 4.48 -13.93 24.00
C LEU A 53 5.80 -14.01 24.80
N ASN A 54 5.80 -13.55 26.06
CA ASN A 54 6.92 -13.70 27.00
C ASN A 54 8.30 -13.38 26.37
N LEU A 55 8.42 -12.22 25.71
CA LEU A 55 9.67 -11.80 25.07
C LEU A 55 10.76 -11.57 26.11
N SER A 56 11.90 -12.23 25.94
CA SER A 56 13.06 -12.00 26.79
C SER A 56 13.67 -10.61 26.57
N ASP A 57 14.41 -10.13 27.57
CA ASP A 57 15.14 -8.86 27.49
C ASP A 57 16.21 -8.84 26.39
N LEU A 58 16.65 -10.01 25.92
CA LEU A 58 17.56 -10.14 24.78
C LEU A 58 16.86 -10.09 23.41
N GLN A 59 15.58 -10.48 23.35
CA GLN A 59 14.79 -10.47 22.10
C GLN A 59 14.26 -9.07 21.80
N LYS A 60 13.74 -8.37 22.81
CA LYS A 60 13.15 -7.04 22.68
C LYS A 60 14.01 -6.04 21.88
N PRO A 61 15.29 -5.79 22.22
CA PRO A 61 16.11 -4.84 21.47
C PRO A 61 16.36 -5.27 20.02
N LYS A 62 16.53 -6.58 19.75
CA LYS A 62 16.71 -7.10 18.39
C LYS A 62 15.47 -6.86 17.53
N LEU A 63 14.29 -7.10 18.09
CA LEU A 63 13.01 -6.92 17.40
C LEU A 63 12.74 -5.44 17.09
N LEU A 64 13.08 -4.54 18.03
CA LEU A 64 12.99 -3.10 17.81
C LEU A 64 13.94 -2.62 16.72
N GLU A 65 15.17 -3.13 16.67
CA GLU A 65 16.12 -2.76 15.61
C GLU A 65 15.66 -3.26 14.24
N ILE A 66 15.22 -4.52 14.14
CA ILE A 66 14.62 -5.07 12.90
C ILE A 66 13.48 -4.18 12.40
N ARG A 67 12.58 -3.77 13.31
CA ARG A 67 11.46 -2.87 12.97
C ARG A 67 11.97 -1.51 12.50
N LYS A 68 12.92 -0.90 13.21
CA LYS A 68 13.49 0.40 12.88
C LYS A 68 14.16 0.39 11.50
N GLU A 69 15.00 -0.60 11.23
CA GLU A 69 15.67 -0.76 9.93
C GLU A 69 14.64 -0.93 8.80
N THR A 70 13.65 -1.79 9.01
CA THR A 70 12.59 -2.05 8.02
C THR A 70 11.81 -0.78 7.68
N LEU A 71 11.33 -0.06 8.71
CA LEU A 71 10.56 1.17 8.51
C LEU A 71 11.39 2.26 7.86
N THR A 72 12.65 2.39 8.25
CA THR A 72 13.57 3.38 7.66
C THR A 72 13.73 3.12 6.16
N ARG A 73 14.05 1.87 5.78
CA ARG A 73 14.28 1.54 4.37
C ARG A 73 13.03 1.70 3.51
N VAL A 74 11.86 1.27 3.98
CA VAL A 74 10.60 1.48 3.23
C VAL A 74 10.30 2.97 3.10
N ARG A 75 10.47 3.73 4.18
CA ARG A 75 10.25 5.19 4.16
C ARG A 75 11.19 5.90 3.19
N ASP A 76 12.44 5.47 3.08
CA ASP A 76 13.43 6.12 2.22
C ASP A 76 13.14 5.90 0.71
N LEU A 77 12.42 4.83 0.34
CA LEU A 77 11.99 4.55 -1.04
C LEU A 77 10.71 5.30 -1.43
N ALA A 78 9.83 5.60 -0.48
CA ALA A 78 8.52 6.18 -0.76
C ALA A 78 8.54 7.53 -1.52
N PRO A 79 9.45 8.49 -1.25
CA PRO A 79 9.53 9.74 -2.01
C PRO A 79 9.91 9.52 -3.47
N GLU A 80 10.81 8.59 -3.75
CA GLU A 80 11.25 8.28 -5.12
C GLU A 80 10.11 7.65 -5.92
N ILE A 81 9.46 6.63 -5.34
CA ILE A 81 8.29 5.98 -5.96
C ILE A 81 7.19 7.01 -6.22
N GLY A 82 6.84 7.83 -5.24
CA GLY A 82 5.79 8.85 -5.39
C GLY A 82 6.14 9.90 -6.47
N SER A 83 7.41 10.29 -6.58
CA SER A 83 7.88 11.18 -7.64
C SER A 83 7.74 10.55 -9.03
N LEU A 84 8.11 9.28 -9.18
CA LEU A 84 7.99 8.56 -10.45
C LEU A 84 6.52 8.32 -10.83
N GLU A 85 5.66 7.97 -9.86
CA GLU A 85 4.21 7.83 -10.09
C GLU A 85 3.60 9.16 -10.54
N LYS A 86 4.03 10.29 -9.95
CA LYS A 86 3.63 11.62 -10.40
C LYS A 86 4.10 11.91 -11.83
N GLN A 87 5.34 11.56 -12.18
CA GLN A 87 5.85 11.74 -13.55
C GLN A 87 5.03 10.93 -14.58
N VAL A 88 4.63 9.70 -14.25
CA VAL A 88 3.73 8.92 -15.10
C VAL A 88 2.38 9.63 -15.29
N ALA A 89 1.78 10.11 -14.20
CA ALA A 89 0.51 10.83 -14.26
C ALA A 89 0.60 12.11 -15.12
N ASP A 90 1.61 12.95 -14.87
CA ASP A 90 1.84 14.18 -15.62
C ASP A 90 2.15 13.91 -17.10
N GLY A 91 2.88 12.82 -17.39
CA GLY A 91 3.18 12.36 -18.76
C GLY A 91 1.94 11.96 -19.55
N ILE A 92 0.99 11.27 -18.92
CA ILE A 92 -0.32 10.95 -19.52
C ILE A 92 -1.06 12.24 -19.91
N PHE A 93 -1.13 13.22 -19.01
CA PHE A 93 -1.79 14.51 -19.30
C PHE A 93 -1.07 15.33 -20.39
N SER A 94 0.21 15.04 -20.62
CA SER A 94 1.03 15.67 -21.66
C SER A 94 0.99 14.91 -23.00
N GLY A 95 0.22 13.82 -23.10
CA GLY A 95 0.06 13.04 -24.33
C GLY A 95 1.18 12.03 -24.61
N GLN A 96 2.00 11.68 -23.61
CA GLN A 96 3.00 10.62 -23.75
C GLN A 96 2.33 9.25 -23.94
N THR A 97 2.98 8.41 -24.74
CA THR A 97 2.51 7.04 -25.02
C THR A 97 2.94 6.06 -23.91
N ALA A 98 2.39 4.85 -23.96
CA ALA A 98 2.81 3.78 -23.05
C ALA A 98 4.29 3.44 -23.23
N GLU A 99 4.78 3.49 -24.47
CA GLU A 99 6.17 3.24 -24.84
C GLU A 99 7.10 4.29 -24.21
N ASP A 100 6.72 5.57 -24.26
CA ASP A 100 7.48 6.67 -23.64
C ASP A 100 7.59 6.50 -22.11
N LEU A 101 6.51 6.03 -21.48
CA LEU A 101 6.40 5.88 -20.02
C LEU A 101 6.94 4.54 -19.50
N SER A 102 7.22 3.59 -20.40
CA SER A 102 7.56 2.19 -20.04
C SER A 102 8.75 2.07 -19.10
N SER A 103 9.77 2.92 -19.29
CA SER A 103 10.97 2.93 -18.46
C SER A 103 10.70 3.39 -17.02
N ILE A 104 9.87 4.41 -16.84
CA ILE A 104 9.45 4.93 -15.53
C ILE A 104 8.60 3.88 -14.80
N VAL A 105 7.63 3.28 -15.51
CA VAL A 105 6.78 2.20 -14.95
C VAL A 105 7.62 1.00 -14.52
N THR A 106 8.60 0.59 -15.34
CA THR A 106 9.54 -0.49 -14.99
C THR A 106 10.35 -0.16 -13.75
N THR A 107 10.73 1.10 -13.57
CA THR A 107 11.50 1.58 -12.41
C THR A 107 10.64 1.55 -11.15
N ILE A 108 9.40 2.03 -11.21
CA ILE A 108 8.43 1.90 -10.12
C ILE A 108 8.26 0.43 -9.70
N ALA A 109 8.10 -0.47 -10.67
CA ALA A 109 7.93 -1.90 -10.39
C ALA A 109 9.16 -2.49 -9.66
N LYS A 110 10.38 -2.11 -10.04
CA LYS A 110 11.61 -2.53 -9.36
C LYS A 110 11.68 -2.03 -7.92
N LEU A 111 11.35 -0.76 -7.68
CA LEU A 111 11.36 -0.18 -6.33
C LEU A 111 10.30 -0.83 -5.42
N LYS A 112 9.08 -1.06 -5.93
CA LYS A 112 8.03 -1.78 -5.17
C LYS A 112 8.40 -3.25 -4.90
N ALA A 113 9.13 -3.88 -5.83
CA ALA A 113 9.69 -5.20 -5.59
C ALA A 113 10.76 -5.16 -4.48
N GLU A 114 11.59 -4.12 -4.42
CA GLU A 114 12.54 -3.92 -3.33
C GLU A 114 11.86 -3.73 -1.97
N GLU A 115 10.81 -2.89 -1.89
CA GLU A 115 10.02 -2.73 -0.67
C GLU A 115 9.41 -4.07 -0.21
N THR A 116 8.93 -4.87 -1.16
CA THR A 116 8.42 -6.23 -0.88
C THR A 116 9.52 -7.12 -0.30
N MET A 117 10.72 -7.09 -0.88
CA MET A 117 11.86 -7.87 -0.37
C MET A 117 12.34 -7.39 1.00
N ILE A 118 12.25 -6.09 1.30
CA ILE A 118 12.51 -5.55 2.64
C ILE A 118 11.53 -6.17 3.65
N GLN A 119 10.24 -6.22 3.31
CA GLN A 119 9.22 -6.83 4.17
C GLN A 119 9.46 -8.35 4.37
N LEU A 120 9.82 -9.08 3.31
CA LEU A 120 10.14 -10.51 3.43
C LEU A 120 11.35 -10.76 4.34
N ARG A 121 12.41 -9.94 4.20
CA ARG A 121 13.58 -10.01 5.10
C ARG A 121 13.22 -9.65 6.54
N CYS A 122 12.31 -8.70 6.74
CA CYS A 122 11.78 -8.36 8.06
C CYS A 122 11.08 -9.55 8.71
N ILE A 123 10.29 -10.29 7.94
CA ILE A 123 9.64 -11.54 8.38
C ILE A 123 10.68 -12.56 8.79
N ASP A 124 11.64 -12.87 7.91
CA ASP A 124 12.69 -13.86 8.17
C ASP A 124 13.51 -13.50 9.42
N ALA A 125 13.89 -12.23 9.58
CA ALA A 125 14.66 -11.75 10.72
C ALA A 125 13.85 -11.84 12.02
N THR A 126 12.56 -11.50 11.99
CA THR A 126 11.66 -11.62 13.15
C THR A 126 11.51 -13.09 13.56
N GLN A 127 11.28 -13.98 12.60
CA GLN A 127 11.15 -15.43 12.85
C GLN A 127 12.41 -16.06 13.42
N LYS A 128 13.60 -15.54 13.10
CA LYS A 128 14.86 -16.00 13.69
C LYS A 128 15.08 -15.56 15.14
N VAL A 129 14.37 -14.53 15.59
CA VAL A 129 14.47 -14.02 16.96
C VAL A 129 13.46 -14.69 17.89
N LEU A 130 12.27 -14.99 17.37
CA LEU A 130 11.20 -15.66 18.11
C LEU A 130 11.40 -17.17 18.09
N ASP A 131 11.08 -17.84 19.20
CA ASP A 131 10.93 -19.30 19.18
C ASP A 131 9.58 -19.70 18.54
N GLN A 132 9.40 -21.00 18.28
CA GLN A 132 8.18 -21.49 17.63
C GLN A 132 6.91 -21.20 18.46
N ARG A 133 6.99 -21.33 19.79
CA ARG A 133 5.85 -21.06 20.68
C ARG A 133 5.45 -19.59 20.61
N GLN A 134 6.42 -18.69 20.56
CA GLN A 134 6.18 -17.25 20.43
C GLN A 134 5.62 -16.89 19.06
N LEU A 135 6.05 -17.58 17.99
CA LEU A 135 5.46 -17.41 16.66
C LEU A 135 4.02 -17.87 16.61
N ASP A 136 3.70 -19.00 17.25
CA ASP A 136 2.32 -19.51 17.30
C ASP A 136 1.41 -18.52 18.04
N VAL A 137 1.84 -18.00 19.20
CA VAL A 137 1.10 -16.96 19.95
C VAL A 137 0.92 -15.68 19.12
N LEU A 138 1.95 -15.28 18.36
CA LEU A 138 1.90 -14.06 17.55
C LEU A 138 0.93 -14.15 16.36
N LEU A 139 0.67 -15.37 15.87
CA LEU A 139 -0.09 -15.65 14.65
C LEU A 139 -1.51 -16.17 14.91
N ASP A 140 -1.86 -16.48 16.16
CA ASP A 140 -3.21 -16.80 16.62
C ASP A 140 -4.13 -15.56 16.60
#